data_AF-A0A1Y6CQ44-F1
#
_entry.id   AF-A0A1Y6CQ44-F1
#
_cell.length_a   1.000
_cell.length_b   1.000
_cell.length_c   1.000
_cell.angle_alpha   90.00
_cell.angle_beta   90.00
_cell.angle_gamma   90.00
#
_symmetry.space_group_name_H-M   'P 1'
#
loop_
_entity.id
_entity.type
_entity.pdbx_description
1 polymer ?
#
loop_
_entity_poly.entity_id
_entity_poly.type
_entity_poly.pdbx_seq_one_letter_code
_entity_poly.pdbx_strand_id
1 'polypeptide(L)'
;MFFKGELLKDSKGILIDNGPNSQSAKRLEFRSSKDVTKLSATIKSYLKEAIALEESGAKVDFKKQPEAIPEELTKLFKKNAKLKKAYAALTPGRQRSFILHISSAKQSATRESRAEKCIPKILAGKGFNER
;
A
#
# COMPACT_ATOMS: atom_id res chain seq x y z
N MET A 1 -14.59 5.95 -1.80
CA MET A 1 -13.53 5.19 -1.08
C MET A 1 -13.72 5.44 0.41
N PHE A 2 -13.48 4.43 1.25
CA PHE A 2 -13.53 4.51 2.71
C PHE A 2 -12.12 4.25 3.26
N PHE A 3 -11.50 5.24 3.92
CA PHE A 3 -10.11 5.15 4.38
C PHE A 3 -9.90 4.08 5.46
N LYS A 4 -10.85 3.94 6.39
CA LYS A 4 -10.91 2.86 7.40
C LYS A 4 -11.92 1.78 7.00
N GLY A 5 -12.04 1.50 5.71
CA GLY A 5 -13.00 0.54 5.17
C GLY A 5 -12.86 -0.88 5.73
N GLU A 6 -11.68 -1.27 6.19
CA GLU A 6 -11.44 -2.55 6.88
C GLU A 6 -12.21 -2.69 8.21
N LEU A 7 -12.55 -1.58 8.86
CA LEU A 7 -13.31 -1.57 10.11
C LEU A 7 -14.83 -1.58 9.89
N LEU A 8 -15.29 -1.38 8.65
CA LEU A 8 -16.71 -1.45 8.34
C LEU A 8 -17.17 -2.90 8.39
N LYS A 9 -18.37 -3.12 8.93
CA LYS A 9 -18.99 -4.45 8.99
C LYS A 9 -19.23 -5.07 7.61
N ASP A 10 -19.38 -4.23 6.58
CA ASP A 10 -19.69 -4.63 5.21
C ASP A 10 -20.80 -5.68 5.10
N SER A 11 -21.96 -5.39 5.69
CA SER A 11 -23.08 -6.35 5.77
C SER A 11 -23.61 -6.85 4.41
N LYS A 12 -23.28 -6.16 3.32
CA LYS A 12 -23.62 -6.57 1.95
C LYS A 12 -22.47 -7.23 1.19
N GLY A 13 -21.24 -7.26 1.74
CA GLY A 13 -20.08 -7.86 1.08
C GLY A 13 -19.71 -7.17 -0.23
N ILE A 14 -19.95 -5.85 -0.33
CA ILE A 14 -19.76 -5.09 -1.58
C ILE A 14 -18.54 -4.16 -1.53
N LEU A 15 -17.82 -4.14 -0.41
CA LEU A 15 -16.55 -3.44 -0.31
C LEU A 15 -15.45 -4.31 -0.88
N ILE A 16 -14.57 -3.69 -1.65
CA ILE A 16 -13.40 -4.34 -2.22
C ILE A 16 -12.13 -3.61 -1.83
N ASP A 17 -11.01 -4.32 -1.82
CA ASP A 17 -9.71 -3.74 -1.52
C ASP A 17 -9.25 -2.78 -2.63
N ASN A 18 -8.55 -1.71 -2.25
CA ASN A 18 -7.96 -0.77 -3.21
C ASN A 18 -6.76 -1.35 -3.99
N GLY A 19 -6.36 -2.58 -3.68
CA GLY A 19 -5.28 -3.31 -4.32
C GLY A 19 -4.68 -4.33 -3.35
N PRO A 20 -3.80 -5.23 -3.84
CA PRO A 20 -3.28 -6.37 -3.08
C PRO A 20 -2.45 -5.99 -1.84
N ASN A 21 -1.98 -4.73 -1.76
CA ASN A 21 -1.19 -4.22 -0.64
C ASN A 21 -1.98 -3.28 0.29
N SER A 22 -3.27 -3.07 0.04
CA SER A 22 -4.12 -2.25 0.92
C SER A 22 -4.47 -3.05 2.19
N GLN A 23 -4.37 -2.41 3.35
CA GLN A 23 -4.73 -3.03 4.64
C GLN A 23 -5.84 -2.27 5.40
N SER A 24 -6.24 -1.11 4.90
CA SER A 24 -7.14 -0.19 5.61
C SER A 24 -8.26 0.28 4.72
N ALA A 25 -7.91 0.80 3.56
CA ALA A 25 -8.89 1.44 2.71
C ALA A 25 -9.58 0.43 1.80
N LYS A 26 -10.91 0.50 1.77
CA LYS A 26 -11.77 -0.22 0.82
C LYS A 26 -12.49 0.76 -0.10
N ARG A 27 -12.98 0.28 -1.23
CA ARG A 27 -13.80 1.04 -2.17
C ARG A 27 -15.09 0.31 -2.48
N LEU A 28 -16.09 1.07 -2.88
CA LEU A 28 -17.23 0.58 -3.64
C LEU A 28 -16.99 0.88 -5.12
N GLU A 29 -17.40 -0.05 -5.97
CA GLU A 29 -17.41 0.13 -7.41
C GLU A 29 -18.85 0.16 -7.92
N PHE A 30 -19.10 1.05 -8.89
CA PHE A 30 -20.37 1.16 -9.60
C PHE A 30 -20.09 1.09 -11.09
N ARG A 31 -20.96 0.43 -11.85
CA ARG A 31 -20.84 0.35 -13.32
C ARG A 31 -21.80 1.31 -14.03
N SER A 32 -22.80 1.82 -13.32
CA SER A 32 -23.77 2.78 -13.82
C SER A 32 -24.33 3.66 -12.71
N SER A 33 -24.94 4.79 -13.10
CA SER A 33 -25.69 5.65 -12.18
C SER A 33 -26.89 4.93 -11.53
N LYS A 34 -27.50 3.97 -12.24
CA LYS A 34 -28.59 3.14 -11.70
C LYS A 34 -28.15 2.30 -10.52
N ASP A 35 -26.90 1.83 -10.50
CA ASP A 35 -26.36 1.04 -9.39
C ASP A 35 -26.27 1.89 -8.12
N VAL A 36 -25.90 3.17 -8.26
CA VAL A 36 -25.84 4.12 -7.14
C VAL A 36 -27.22 4.31 -6.53
N THR A 37 -28.26 4.49 -7.34
CA THR A 37 -29.63 4.64 -6.84
C THR A 37 -30.13 3.39 -6.14
N LYS A 38 -29.88 2.20 -6.72
CA LYS A 38 -30.24 0.90 -6.12
C LYS A 38 -29.55 0.67 -4.77
N LEU A 39 -28.30 1.09 -4.64
CA LEU A 39 -27.49 0.91 -3.43
C LEU A 39 -27.57 2.10 -2.46
N SER A 40 -28.39 3.11 -2.74
CA SER A 40 -28.46 4.37 -1.97
C SER A 40 -28.65 4.16 -0.47
N ALA A 41 -29.54 3.24 -0.07
CA ALA A 41 -29.76 2.90 1.33
C ALA A 41 -28.50 2.30 1.99
N THR A 42 -27.83 1.37 1.29
CA THR A 42 -26.58 0.75 1.76
C THR A 42 -25.46 1.79 1.88
N ILE A 43 -25.30 2.66 0.87
CA ILE A 43 -24.29 3.73 0.87
C ILE A 43 -24.49 4.65 2.09
N LYS A 44 -25.72 5.08 2.35
CA LYS A 44 -26.04 5.90 3.52
C LYS A 44 -25.75 5.18 4.84
N SER A 45 -26.02 3.88 4.91
CA SER A 45 -25.69 3.08 6.09
C SER A 45 -24.18 3.03 6.33
N TYR A 46 -23.38 2.74 5.30
CA TYR A 46 -21.93 2.67 5.40
C TYR A 46 -21.31 4.04 5.73
N LEU A 47 -21.91 5.12 5.23
CA LEU A 47 -21.49 6.47 5.58
C LEU A 47 -21.67 6.75 7.08
N LYS A 48 -22.83 6.42 7.65
CA LYS A 48 -23.09 6.58 9.10
C LYS A 48 -22.13 5.76 9.94
N GLU A 49 -21.86 4.54 9.53
CA GLU A 49 -20.90 3.67 10.20
C GLU A 49 -19.48 4.24 10.16
N ALA A 50 -19.05 4.73 8.99
CA ALA A 50 -17.74 5.37 8.83
C ALA A 50 -17.59 6.62 9.72
N ILE A 51 -18.65 7.43 9.86
CA ILE A 51 -18.67 8.58 10.77
C ILE A 51 -18.50 8.11 12.22
N ALA A 52 -19.30 7.13 12.67
CA ALA A 52 -19.21 6.61 14.03
C ALA A 52 -17.84 5.99 14.35
N LEU A 53 -17.19 5.35 13.37
CA LEU A 53 -15.83 4.84 13.50
C LEU A 53 -14.78 5.94 13.69
N GLU A 54 -14.95 7.08 13.02
CA GLU A 54 -14.07 8.23 13.24
C GLU A 54 -14.32 8.88 14.60
N GLU A 55 -15.59 9.10 14.97
CA GLU A 55 -15.97 9.69 16.26
C GLU A 55 -15.52 8.84 17.45
N SER A 56 -15.53 7.51 17.32
CA SER A 56 -15.02 6.60 18.35
C SER A 56 -13.50 6.54 18.44
N GLY A 57 -12.77 7.13 17.48
CA GLY A 57 -11.32 7.08 17.42
C GLY A 57 -10.76 5.71 17.05
N ALA A 58 -11.57 4.83 16.45
CA ALA A 58 -11.16 3.48 16.06
C ALA A 58 -9.95 3.53 15.10
N LYS A 59 -8.97 2.65 15.33
CA LYS A 59 -7.74 2.56 14.54
C LYS A 59 -7.64 1.20 13.86
N VAL A 60 -7.17 1.20 12.62
CA VAL A 60 -6.85 -0.03 11.89
C VAL A 60 -5.56 -0.60 12.47
N ASP A 61 -5.57 -1.88 12.82
CA ASP A 61 -4.36 -2.59 13.18
C ASP A 61 -3.65 -3.05 11.89
N PHE A 62 -2.48 -2.47 11.64
CA PHE A 62 -1.69 -2.78 10.45
C PHE A 62 -0.80 -3.98 10.70
N LYS A 63 -0.85 -4.95 9.80
CA LYS A 63 0.04 -6.12 9.83
C LYS A 63 1.49 -5.65 9.73
N LYS A 64 2.29 -5.96 10.75
CA LYS A 64 3.71 -5.58 10.86
C LYS A 64 4.67 -6.58 10.22
N GLN A 65 4.25 -7.31 9.19
CA GLN A 65 5.18 -8.22 8.48
C GLN A 65 5.94 -7.42 7.42
N PRO A 66 7.25 -7.13 7.62
CA PRO A 66 8.03 -6.51 6.57
C PRO A 66 8.18 -7.49 5.40
N GLU A 67 7.95 -7.02 4.19
CA GLU A 67 8.24 -7.80 2.99
C GLU A 67 9.72 -8.17 2.95
N ALA A 68 10.01 -9.37 2.43
CA ALA A 68 11.39 -9.81 2.26
C ALA A 68 12.14 -8.90 1.29
N ILE A 69 13.38 -8.53 1.65
CA ILE A 69 14.24 -7.73 0.78
C ILE A 69 14.61 -8.58 -0.45
N PRO A 70 14.40 -8.08 -1.69
CA PRO A 70 14.75 -8.81 -2.90
C PRO A 70 16.26 -9.11 -2.98
N GLU A 71 16.61 -10.25 -3.57
CA GLU A 71 18.00 -10.65 -3.74
C GLU A 71 18.80 -9.64 -4.56
N GLU A 72 18.18 -9.05 -5.58
CA GLU A 72 18.78 -8.05 -6.45
C GLU A 72 19.23 -6.81 -5.66
N LEU A 73 18.38 -6.35 -4.74
CA LEU A 73 18.70 -5.22 -3.86
C LEU A 73 19.78 -5.60 -2.85
N THR A 74 19.74 -6.83 -2.32
CA THR A 74 20.77 -7.38 -1.44
C THR A 74 22.14 -7.46 -2.12
N LYS A 75 22.20 -7.86 -3.40
CA LYS A 75 23.42 -7.86 -4.21
C LYS A 75 24.00 -6.44 -4.35
N LEU A 76 23.16 -5.43 -4.56
CA LEU A 76 23.60 -4.04 -4.62
C LEU A 76 24.17 -3.55 -3.27
N PHE A 77 23.55 -3.94 -2.15
CA PHE A 77 24.06 -3.61 -0.81
C PHE A 77 25.43 -4.21 -0.51
N LYS A 78 25.71 -5.42 -1.02
CA LYS A 78 27.03 -6.06 -0.90
C LYS A 78 28.11 -5.29 -1.68
N LYS A 79 27.76 -4.72 -2.83
CA LYS A 79 28.67 -3.96 -3.69
C LYS A 79 28.83 -2.49 -3.26
N ASN A 80 27.84 -1.92 -2.57
CA ASN A 80 27.82 -0.51 -2.22
C ASN A 80 27.37 -0.29 -0.76
N ALA A 81 28.34 -0.13 0.14
CA ALA A 81 28.09 0.11 1.56
C ALA A 81 27.35 1.44 1.82
N LYS A 82 27.59 2.48 1.00
CA LYS A 82 26.88 3.77 1.11
C LYS A 82 25.39 3.60 0.82
N LEU A 83 25.06 2.84 -0.22
CA LEU A 83 23.67 2.51 -0.57
C LEU A 83 22.99 1.74 0.56
N LYS A 84 23.66 0.73 1.13
CA LYS A 84 23.12 -0.04 2.26
C LYS A 84 22.80 0.85 3.46
N LYS A 85 23.72 1.76 3.82
CA LYS A 85 23.51 2.72 4.92
C LYS A 85 22.36 3.68 4.62
N ALA A 86 22.30 4.24 3.42
CA ALA A 86 21.23 5.14 3.01
C ALA A 86 19.86 4.44 3.06
N TYR A 87 19.77 3.20 2.56
CA TYR A 87 18.55 2.41 2.64
C TYR A 87 18.13 2.11 4.08
N ALA A 88 19.07 1.69 4.94
CA ALA A 88 18.79 1.40 6.34
C ALA A 88 18.29 2.63 7.13
N ALA A 89 18.69 3.85 6.72
CA ALA A 89 18.25 5.10 7.32
C ALA A 89 16.84 5.55 6.87
N LEU A 90 16.27 4.92 5.83
CA LEU A 90 14.91 5.20 5.39
C LEU A 90 13.88 4.73 6.43
N THR A 91 12.73 5.41 6.48
CA THR A 91 11.59 4.94 7.28
C THR A 91 11.09 3.58 6.77
N PRO A 92 10.48 2.72 7.62
CA PRO A 92 9.99 1.41 7.19
C PRO A 92 9.05 1.48 5.97
N GLY A 93 8.20 2.52 5.89
CA GLY A 93 7.33 2.76 4.74
C GLY A 93 8.09 3.06 3.45
N ARG A 94 9.19 3.84 3.52
CA ARG A 94 10.05 4.12 2.37
C ARG A 94 10.81 2.88 1.93
N GLN A 95 11.39 2.12 2.85
CA GLN A 95 12.03 0.83 2.55
C GLN A 95 11.06 -0.12 1.84
N ARG A 96 9.87 -0.31 2.43
CA ARG A 96 8.78 -1.12 1.88
C ARG A 96 8.40 -0.72 0.46
N SER A 97 8.33 0.58 0.16
CA SER A 97 7.97 1.05 -1.19
C SER A 97 8.92 0.55 -2.29
N PHE A 98 10.23 0.45 -1.99
CA PHE A 98 11.22 -0.10 -2.91
C PHE A 98 11.07 -1.61 -3.06
N ILE A 99 10.86 -2.33 -1.96
CA ILE A 99 10.63 -3.78 -1.97
C ILE A 99 9.42 -4.11 -2.86
N LEU A 100 8.29 -3.45 -2.66
CA LEU A 100 7.08 -3.67 -3.44
C LEU A 100 7.29 -3.38 -4.94
N HIS A 101 7.97 -2.28 -5.28
CA HIS A 101 8.24 -1.94 -6.66
C HIS A 101 9.12 -3.00 -7.35
N ILE A 102 10.20 -3.42 -6.70
CA ILE A 102 11.13 -4.41 -7.25
C ILE A 102 10.46 -5.79 -7.32
N SER A 103 9.89 -6.28 -6.21
CA SER A 103 9.26 -7.61 -6.12
C SER A 103 8.04 -7.79 -7.02
N SER A 104 7.39 -6.71 -7.46
CA SER A 104 6.25 -6.83 -8.39
C SER A 104 6.64 -7.31 -9.79
N ALA A 105 7.93 -7.30 -10.16
CA ALA A 105 8.41 -7.85 -11.43
C ALA A 105 8.69 -9.37 -11.32
N LYS A 106 8.08 -10.14 -12.22
CA LYS A 106 8.24 -11.60 -12.27
C LYS A 106 9.64 -12.05 -12.75
N GLN A 107 10.20 -11.34 -13.73
CA GLN A 107 11.49 -11.67 -14.33
C GLN A 107 12.65 -11.06 -13.54
N SER A 108 13.70 -11.87 -13.31
CA SER A 108 14.90 -11.45 -12.57
C SER A 108 15.59 -10.23 -13.20
N ALA A 109 15.79 -10.23 -14.53
CA ALA A 109 16.41 -9.10 -15.23
C ALA A 109 15.66 -7.78 -15.02
N THR A 110 14.32 -7.84 -14.98
CA THR A 110 13.49 -6.65 -14.71
C THR A 110 13.61 -6.19 -13.26
N ARG A 111 13.72 -7.12 -12.30
CA ARG A 111 13.98 -6.77 -10.89
C ARG A 111 15.34 -6.11 -10.72
N GLU A 112 16.37 -6.60 -11.40
CA GLU A 112 17.72 -6.02 -11.40
C GLU A 112 17.69 -4.58 -11.95
N SER A 113 17.10 -4.39 -13.13
CA SER A 113 16.96 -3.04 -13.72
C SER A 113 16.18 -2.08 -12.82
N ARG A 114 15.10 -2.56 -12.16
CA ARG A 114 14.36 -1.74 -11.20
C ARG A 114 15.19 -1.39 -9.96
N ALA A 115 15.94 -2.36 -9.42
CA ALA A 115 16.78 -2.14 -8.25
C ALA A 115 17.87 -1.10 -8.53
N GLU A 116 18.51 -1.15 -9.70
CA GLU A 116 19.50 -0.16 -10.13
C GLU A 116 18.90 1.24 -10.26
N LYS A 117 17.73 1.35 -10.91
CA LYS A 117 17.01 2.64 -11.06
C LYS A 117 16.56 3.25 -9.74
N CYS A 118 16.46 2.47 -8.66
CA CYS A 118 16.11 2.97 -7.33
C CYS A 118 17.29 3.61 -6.59
N ILE A 119 18.54 3.34 -7.00
CA ILE A 119 19.76 3.82 -6.31
C ILE A 119 19.73 5.34 -6.06
N PRO A 120 19.44 6.21 -7.06
CA PRO A 120 19.47 7.66 -6.83
C PRO A 120 18.46 8.12 -5.78
N LYS A 121 17.25 7.53 -5.77
CA LYS A 121 16.20 7.88 -4.79
C LYS A 121 16.56 7.43 -3.38
N ILE A 122 17.12 6.22 -3.24
CA ILE A 122 17.58 5.70 -1.95
C ILE A 122 18.68 6.61 -1.39
N LEU A 123 19.65 7.00 -2.21
CA LEU A 123 20.74 7.90 -1.80
C LEU A 123 20.24 9.31 -1.46
N ALA A 124 19.13 9.75 -2.07
CA ALA A 124 18.46 11.01 -1.74
C ALA A 124 17.55 10.92 -0.50
N GLY A 125 17.45 9.75 0.16
CA GLY A 125 16.59 9.58 1.34
C GLY A 125 15.08 9.54 1.03
N LYS A 126 14.71 9.42 -0.26
CA LYS A 126 13.31 9.43 -0.73
C LYS A 126 12.74 8.02 -0.84
N GLY A 127 11.42 7.89 -0.66
CA GLY A 127 10.67 6.69 -1.02
C GLY A 127 10.51 6.54 -2.54
N PHE A 128 10.19 5.33 -3.01
CA PHE A 128 10.01 5.06 -4.44
C PHE A 128 8.92 5.94 -5.07
N ASN A 129 7.80 6.13 -4.36
CA ASN A 129 6.65 6.92 -4.83
C ASN A 129 6.80 8.44 -4.58
N GLU A 130 7.87 8.87 -3.92
CA GLU A 130 8.10 10.29 -3.64
C GLU A 130 8.78 10.96 -4.85
N ARG A 131 8.42 12.24 -5.08
CA ARG A 131 9.01 13.09 -6.12
C ARG A 131 10.23 13.82 -5.57
#